data_AF-A0A1J9RCM6-F1
#
_entry.id   AF-A0A1J9RCM6-F1
#
_cell.length_a   1.000
_cell.length_b   1.000
_cell.length_c   1.000
_cell.angle_alpha   90.00
_cell.angle_beta   90.00
_cell.angle_gamma   90.00
#
_symmetry.space_group_name_H-M   'P 1'
#
loop_
_entity.id
_entity.type
_entity.pdbx_description
1 polymer ?
#
loop_
_entity_poly.entity_id
_entity_poly.type
_entity_poly.pdbx_seq_one_letter_code
_entity_poly.pdbx_strand_id
1 'polypeptide(L)'
;MAPPTKRSYASIALEVIRNFFNGNPAGLLTTGYACYIRRSDYSELQRLLEDDPELQDFAFRKLRLIYRPSSRKLSYDLISSVHETICLQLNKSMHNQLSAIERKWKLPDINGKPHLNLAKLIVPHSITPIIQGEHPRKKKSPDANLLFYAWDPPQSCFALEVASSQRYEHVKSTVMNSMEETGGRPGLVLVITTNYNRPKAKTTDNTTIFSLFQTYDKTQTDGSVSRMIGYKKRKQVICESSGKPSDGVISFTVKEMLGPANKNIYQPKLDSNNPIVATNTAKLLDEKITFTYADIANWRKKGEKLSRRNKDSL
;
A
#
# COMPACT_ATOMS: atom_id res chain seq x y z
N MET A 1 24.62 41.36 21.22
CA MET A 1 23.57 40.67 20.45
C MET A 1 24.08 39.27 20.13
N ALA A 2 23.38 38.23 20.56
CA ALA A 2 23.73 36.87 20.15
C ALA A 2 23.51 36.75 18.63
N PRO A 3 24.41 36.10 17.87
CA PRO A 3 24.23 35.89 16.45
C PRO A 3 22.94 35.08 16.21
N PRO A 4 22.19 35.35 15.12
CA PRO A 4 21.00 34.59 14.81
C PRO A 4 21.36 33.11 14.68
N THR A 5 20.80 32.28 15.57
CA THR A 5 20.93 30.82 15.52
C THR A 5 20.48 30.35 14.14
N LYS A 6 21.38 29.68 13.40
CA LYS A 6 21.06 29.05 12.12
C LYS A 6 19.82 28.16 12.32
N ARG A 7 18.71 28.48 11.63
CA ARG A 7 17.49 27.67 11.70
C ARG A 7 17.81 26.24 11.25
N SER A 8 17.33 25.23 11.99
CA SER A 8 17.48 23.82 11.61
C SER A 8 16.68 23.53 10.33
N TYR A 9 17.16 22.61 9.49
CA TYR A 9 16.41 22.16 8.31
C TYR A 9 15.06 21.55 8.68
N ALA A 10 14.96 20.96 9.88
CA ALA A 10 13.71 20.45 10.46
C ALA A 10 12.68 21.58 10.63
N SER A 11 13.09 22.71 11.21
CA SER A 11 12.24 23.88 11.41
C SER A 11 11.74 24.47 10.09
N ILE A 12 12.62 24.55 9.08
CA ILE A 12 12.27 25.03 7.74
C ILE A 12 11.26 24.08 7.07
N ALA A 13 11.50 22.77 7.14
CA ALA A 13 10.58 21.78 6.57
C ALA A 13 9.20 21.83 7.26
N LEU A 14 9.17 21.96 8.58
CA LEU A 14 7.92 22.09 9.34
C LEU A 14 7.14 23.35 8.95
N GLU A 15 7.83 24.50 8.84
CA GLU A 15 7.22 25.77 8.42
C GLU A 15 6.58 25.65 7.03
N VAL A 16 7.27 25.00 6.09
CA VAL A 16 6.75 24.74 4.74
C VAL A 16 5.50 23.84 4.78
N ILE A 17 5.51 22.77 5.58
CA ILE A 17 4.36 21.87 5.74
C ILE A 17 3.18 22.63 6.37
N ARG A 18 3.42 23.47 7.40
CA ARG A 18 2.41 24.30 8.06
C ARG A 18 1.78 25.31 7.11
N ASN A 19 2.60 26.00 6.32
CA ASN A 19 2.10 26.95 5.32
C ASN A 19 1.16 26.24 4.34
N PHE A 20 1.53 25.06 3.87
CA PHE A 20 0.68 24.26 2.99
C PHE A 20 -0.62 23.81 3.65
N PHE A 21 -0.53 23.34 4.89
CA PHE A 21 -1.68 22.94 5.70
C PHE A 21 -2.67 24.11 5.86
N ASN A 22 -2.16 25.32 6.05
CA ASN A 22 -2.93 26.55 6.18
C ASN A 22 -3.39 27.15 4.83
N GLY A 23 -3.30 26.41 3.73
CA GLY A 23 -3.76 26.85 2.41
C GLY A 23 -2.82 27.83 1.70
N ASN A 24 -1.60 28.03 2.20
CA ASN A 24 -0.58 28.84 1.53
C ASN A 24 0.46 27.93 0.83
N PRO A 25 0.34 27.71 -0.49
CA PRO A 25 1.26 26.84 -1.22
C PRO A 25 2.64 27.46 -1.50
N ALA A 26 2.90 28.70 -1.05
CA ALA A 26 4.20 29.33 -1.24
C ALA A 26 5.33 28.44 -0.68
N GLY A 27 6.23 28.02 -1.57
CA GLY A 27 7.40 27.20 -1.22
C GLY A 27 7.29 25.71 -1.54
N LEU A 28 6.11 25.18 -1.87
CA LEU A 28 5.94 23.79 -2.33
C LEU A 28 5.64 23.75 -3.82
N LEU A 29 6.56 23.17 -4.59
CA LEU A 29 6.27 22.82 -5.97
C LEU A 29 5.18 21.74 -5.96
N THR A 30 4.22 21.86 -6.86
CA THR A 30 3.07 20.95 -7.02
C THR A 30 3.41 19.47 -7.24
N THR A 31 4.69 19.10 -7.41
CA THR A 31 5.19 17.72 -7.27
C THR A 31 6.66 17.72 -6.81
N GLY A 32 7.00 16.84 -5.86
CA GLY A 32 8.35 16.29 -5.73
C GLY A 32 9.47 17.24 -5.29
N TYR A 33 9.22 18.21 -4.40
CA TYR A 33 10.34 18.87 -3.71
C TYR A 33 11.17 17.79 -3.05
N ALA A 34 12.48 17.86 -3.25
CA ALA A 34 13.37 17.01 -2.51
C ALA A 34 14.53 17.83 -1.96
N CYS A 35 14.59 17.95 -0.64
CA CYS A 35 15.71 18.55 0.04
C CYS A 35 16.63 17.48 0.61
N TYR A 36 17.90 17.83 0.73
CA TYR A 36 18.83 17.04 1.52
C TYR A 36 18.65 17.39 2.99
N ILE A 37 18.31 16.41 3.81
CA ILE A 37 18.11 16.55 5.26
C ILE A 37 18.91 15.47 5.98
N ARG A 38 19.63 15.85 7.05
CA ARG A 38 20.37 14.86 7.84
C ARG A 38 19.39 13.98 8.61
N ARG A 39 19.85 12.80 9.04
CA ARG A 39 19.02 11.90 9.85
C ARG A 39 18.55 12.55 11.15
N SER A 40 19.43 13.33 11.79
CA SER A 40 19.11 14.10 13.00
C SER A 40 17.99 15.11 12.74
N ASP A 41 18.09 15.87 11.65
CA ASP A 41 17.08 16.87 11.27
C ASP A 41 15.74 16.20 10.90
N TYR A 42 15.76 15.03 10.26
CA TYR A 42 14.54 14.27 10.01
C TYR A 42 13.91 13.73 11.29
N SER A 43 14.72 13.23 12.23
CA SER A 43 14.23 12.82 13.55
C SER A 43 13.67 13.98 14.36
N GLU A 44 14.28 15.16 14.26
CA GLU A 44 13.75 16.41 14.83
C GLU A 44 12.41 16.79 14.18
N LEU A 45 12.31 16.73 12.85
CA LEU A 45 11.06 16.98 12.12
C LEU A 45 9.95 16.00 12.56
N GLN A 46 10.26 14.71 12.72
CA GLN A 46 9.31 13.72 13.22
C GLN A 46 8.79 14.09 14.62
N ARG A 47 9.70 14.47 15.53
CA ARG A 47 9.34 14.93 16.88
C ARG A 47 8.45 16.17 16.83
N LEU A 48 8.79 17.15 15.99
CA LEU A 48 8.01 18.38 15.85
C LEU A 48 6.61 18.14 15.25
N LEU A 49 6.47 17.14 14.37
CA LEU A 49 5.17 16.72 13.87
C LEU A 49 4.38 15.94 14.93
N GLU A 50 5.02 15.16 15.80
CA GLU A 50 4.33 14.45 16.89
C GLU A 50 3.63 15.40 17.87
N ASP A 51 4.13 16.63 18.03
CA ASP A 51 3.52 17.67 18.86
C ASP A 51 2.21 18.24 18.25
N ASP A 52 1.90 17.95 16.98
CA ASP A 52 0.71 18.43 16.26
C ASP A 52 0.08 17.29 15.43
N PRO A 53 -0.89 16.54 15.99
CA PRO A 53 -1.47 15.37 15.34
C PRO A 53 -2.14 15.63 14.00
N GLU A 54 -2.75 16.82 13.80
CA GLU A 54 -3.40 17.19 12.54
C GLU A 54 -2.37 17.47 11.46
N LEU A 55 -1.32 18.22 11.80
CA LEU A 55 -0.21 18.49 10.89
C LEU A 55 0.57 17.21 10.58
N GLN A 56 0.73 16.32 11.54
CA GLN A 56 1.32 14.99 11.33
C GLN A 56 0.50 14.17 10.35
N ASP A 57 -0.83 14.13 10.54
CA ASP A 57 -1.74 13.44 9.62
C ASP A 57 -1.62 14.04 8.21
N PHE A 58 -1.66 15.36 8.11
CA PHE A 58 -1.46 16.05 6.84
C PHE A 58 -0.13 15.70 6.17
N ALA A 59 0.98 15.79 6.91
CA ALA A 59 2.33 15.58 6.42
C ALA A 59 2.56 14.16 5.89
N PHE A 60 2.03 13.14 6.58
CA PHE A 60 2.24 11.75 6.21
C PHE A 60 1.12 11.16 5.35
N ARG A 61 -0.11 11.68 5.45
CA ARG A 61 -1.26 11.18 4.67
C ARG A 61 -1.50 12.00 3.42
N LYS A 62 -1.62 13.32 3.52
CA LYS A 62 -1.99 14.14 2.36
C LYS A 62 -0.78 14.52 1.52
N LEU A 63 0.31 14.89 2.19
CA LEU A 63 1.58 15.27 1.56
C LEU A 63 2.49 14.05 1.31
N ARG A 64 2.33 12.96 2.06
CA ARG A 64 3.15 11.75 1.99
C ARG A 64 4.66 12.03 2.02
N LEU A 65 5.16 12.52 3.15
CA LEU A 65 6.59 12.69 3.36
C LEU A 65 7.35 11.36 3.35
N ILE A 66 8.45 11.33 2.60
CA ILE A 66 9.32 10.17 2.42
C ILE A 66 10.76 10.60 2.67
N TYR A 67 11.39 9.99 3.67
CA TYR A 67 12.81 10.17 3.93
C TYR A 67 13.61 8.95 3.48
N ARG A 68 14.68 9.18 2.71
CA ARG A 68 15.65 8.15 2.32
C ARG A 68 16.93 8.34 3.11
N PRO A 69 17.22 7.48 4.10
CA PRO A 69 18.43 7.60 4.90
C PRO A 69 19.72 7.50 4.07
N SER A 70 19.76 6.58 3.10
CA SER A 70 20.94 6.33 2.27
C SER A 70 21.35 7.54 1.42
N SER A 71 20.38 8.26 0.85
CA SER A 71 20.62 9.46 0.05
C SER A 71 20.39 10.77 0.80
N ARG A 72 20.07 10.70 2.11
CA ARG A 72 19.72 11.84 2.97
C ARG A 72 18.66 12.75 2.34
N LYS A 73 17.69 12.17 1.62
CA LYS A 73 16.74 12.92 0.79
C LYS A 73 15.35 12.85 1.42
N LEU A 74 14.78 13.99 1.76
CA LEU A 74 13.37 14.12 2.12
C LEU A 74 12.61 14.57 0.88
N SER A 75 11.59 13.82 0.51
CA SER A 75 10.70 14.12 -0.61
C SER A 75 9.25 13.99 -0.18
N TYR A 76 8.32 14.47 -1.00
CA TYR A 76 6.91 14.26 -0.76
C TYR A 76 6.14 13.96 -2.05
N ASP A 77 4.93 13.45 -1.90
CA ASP A 77 4.02 13.15 -2.99
C ASP A 77 2.60 13.56 -2.63
N LEU A 78 2.05 14.52 -3.36
CA LEU A 78 0.69 14.97 -3.13
C LEU A 78 -0.26 13.88 -3.58
N ILE A 79 -1.01 13.33 -2.62
CA ILE A 79 -2.06 12.36 -2.91
C ILE A 79 -3.09 13.06 -3.81
N SER A 80 -3.18 12.60 -5.05
CA SER A 80 -4.17 13.10 -6.00
C SER A 80 -5.51 12.40 -5.81
N SER A 81 -6.59 13.04 -6.25
CA SER A 81 -7.89 12.38 -6.29
C SER A 81 -7.91 11.13 -7.20
N VAL A 82 -6.96 10.99 -8.14
CA VAL A 82 -6.74 9.74 -8.89
C VAL A 82 -6.29 8.63 -7.96
N HIS A 83 -5.28 8.88 -7.13
CA HIS A 83 -4.81 7.93 -6.13
C HIS A 83 -5.95 7.50 -5.20
N GLU A 84 -6.64 8.47 -4.57
CA GLU A 84 -7.72 8.20 -3.62
C GLU A 84 -8.86 7.40 -4.25
N THR A 85 -9.25 7.77 -5.48
CA THR A 85 -10.34 7.08 -6.17
C THR A 85 -9.96 5.64 -6.47
N ILE A 86 -8.75 5.36 -6.95
CA ILE A 86 -8.30 4.00 -7.24
C ILE A 86 -8.26 3.17 -5.94
N CYS A 87 -7.65 3.70 -4.88
CA CYS A 87 -7.57 3.01 -3.59
C CYS A 87 -8.96 2.70 -3.01
N LEU A 88 -9.86 3.67 -3.01
CA LEU A 88 -11.22 3.51 -2.47
C LEU A 88 -12.02 2.46 -3.26
N GLN A 89 -11.96 2.51 -4.60
CA GLN A 89 -12.73 1.58 -5.43
C GLN A 89 -12.16 0.16 -5.40
N LEU A 90 -10.83 0.00 -5.35
CA LEU A 90 -10.20 -1.30 -5.15
C LEU A 90 -10.55 -1.90 -3.79
N ASN A 91 -10.49 -1.10 -2.73
CA ASN A 91 -10.89 -1.55 -1.40
C ASN A 91 -12.34 -2.07 -1.40
N LYS A 92 -13.26 -1.28 -1.96
CA LYS A 92 -14.67 -1.65 -2.08
C LYS A 92 -14.85 -2.94 -2.91
N SER A 93 -14.19 -3.03 -4.07
CA SER A 93 -14.30 -4.20 -4.95
C SER A 93 -13.77 -5.46 -4.27
N MET A 94 -12.62 -5.37 -3.60
CA MET A 94 -12.04 -6.51 -2.89
C MET A 94 -12.89 -6.96 -1.71
N HIS A 95 -13.42 -6.02 -0.92
CA HIS A 95 -14.32 -6.33 0.18
C HIS A 95 -15.60 -7.03 -0.29
N ASN A 96 -16.17 -6.58 -1.41
CA ASN A 96 -17.34 -7.23 -2.02
C ASN A 96 -17.03 -8.67 -2.47
N GLN A 97 -15.87 -8.89 -3.08
CA GLN A 97 -15.45 -10.23 -3.52
C GLN A 97 -15.16 -11.16 -2.33
N LEU A 98 -14.46 -10.69 -1.30
CA LEU A 98 -14.23 -11.44 -0.07
C LEU A 98 -15.54 -11.80 0.63
N SER A 99 -16.49 -10.86 0.71
CA SER A 99 -17.85 -11.12 1.23
C SER A 99 -18.65 -12.12 0.39
N ALA A 100 -18.41 -12.18 -0.92
CA ALA A 100 -19.03 -13.18 -1.79
C ALA A 100 -18.41 -14.58 -1.58
N ILE A 101 -17.08 -14.65 -1.48
CA ILE A 101 -16.33 -15.87 -1.14
C ILE A 101 -16.78 -16.40 0.23
N GLU A 102 -16.92 -15.52 1.21
CA GLU A 102 -17.40 -15.88 2.55
C GLU A 102 -18.76 -16.56 2.50
N ARG A 103 -19.72 -15.96 1.77
CA ARG A 103 -21.08 -16.49 1.63
C ARG A 103 -21.12 -17.82 0.86
N LYS A 104 -20.24 -18.00 -0.12
CA LYS A 104 -20.13 -19.21 -0.94
C LYS A 104 -19.60 -20.39 -0.12
N TRP A 105 -18.58 -20.18 0.70
CA TRP A 105 -17.91 -21.23 1.46
C TRP A 105 -18.25 -21.15 2.95
N LYS A 106 -19.50 -21.48 3.32
CA LYS A 106 -19.86 -21.64 4.74
C LYS A 106 -19.16 -22.88 5.30
N LEU A 107 -17.96 -22.69 5.85
CA LEU A 107 -17.18 -23.76 6.46
C LEU A 107 -17.88 -24.26 7.73
N PRO A 108 -18.24 -25.55 7.83
CA PRO A 108 -18.59 -26.14 9.10
C PRO A 108 -17.33 -26.24 9.97
N ASP A 109 -17.56 -26.41 11.25
CA ASP A 109 -16.58 -26.34 12.30
C ASP A 109 -15.60 -27.54 12.32
N ILE A 110 -14.39 -27.35 12.87
CA ILE A 110 -13.49 -28.48 13.18
C ILE A 110 -13.89 -29.11 14.52
N ASN A 111 -14.49 -28.35 15.45
CA ASN A 111 -14.79 -28.79 16.82
C ASN A 111 -16.07 -28.18 17.43
N GLY A 112 -17.03 -27.72 16.64
CA GLY A 112 -18.26 -27.06 17.10
C GLY A 112 -18.10 -25.66 17.73
N LYS A 113 -16.91 -25.05 17.66
CA LYS A 113 -16.66 -23.64 18.03
C LYS A 113 -16.48 -22.77 16.78
N PRO A 114 -17.35 -21.78 16.51
CA PRO A 114 -17.43 -21.11 15.21
C PRO A 114 -16.09 -20.45 14.83
N HIS A 115 -15.25 -21.19 14.10
CA HIS A 115 -14.04 -20.61 13.53
C HIS A 115 -14.43 -19.82 12.29
N LEU A 116 -14.18 -18.52 12.37
CA LEU A 116 -14.43 -17.55 11.31
C LEU A 116 -13.90 -18.05 9.96
N ASN A 117 -14.75 -17.95 8.94
CA ASN A 117 -14.39 -18.17 7.55
C ASN A 117 -13.09 -17.40 7.22
N LEU A 118 -12.11 -18.03 6.55
CA LEU A 118 -10.83 -17.38 6.23
C LEU A 118 -11.02 -16.06 5.47
N ALA A 119 -12.01 -15.96 4.58
CA ALA A 119 -12.33 -14.71 3.88
C ALA A 119 -12.88 -13.64 4.84
N LYS A 120 -13.62 -14.03 5.88
CA LYS A 120 -14.10 -13.13 6.95
C LYS A 120 -12.98 -12.63 7.84
N LEU A 121 -11.91 -13.43 8.01
CA LEU A 121 -10.72 -13.00 8.75
C LEU A 121 -9.92 -11.96 8.00
N ILE A 122 -10.07 -11.87 6.67
CA ILE A 122 -9.38 -10.89 5.84
C ILE A 122 -10.16 -9.58 5.89
N VAL A 123 -9.71 -8.66 6.74
CA VAL A 123 -10.35 -7.35 6.92
C VAL A 123 -9.51 -6.25 6.31
N PRO A 124 -10.14 -5.30 5.57
CA PRO A 124 -9.45 -4.09 5.17
C PRO A 124 -9.12 -3.28 6.41
N HIS A 125 -7.91 -2.77 6.47
CA HIS A 125 -7.54 -1.77 7.47
C HIS A 125 -6.92 -0.60 6.74
N SER A 126 -7.62 0.54 6.78
CA SER A 126 -7.10 1.79 6.26
C SER A 126 -5.91 2.21 7.12
N ILE A 127 -4.70 1.93 6.60
CA ILE A 127 -3.36 2.42 6.99
C ILE A 127 -3.22 2.71 8.50
N THR A 128 -2.55 1.82 9.24
CA THR A 128 -1.69 2.18 10.38
C THR A 128 -0.56 1.12 10.48
N PRO A 129 0.50 1.36 11.27
CA PRO A 129 1.91 1.22 10.90
C PRO A 129 2.36 -0.20 10.51
N ILE A 130 3.46 -0.29 9.76
CA ILE A 130 4.31 -1.49 9.79
C ILE A 130 4.80 -1.64 11.23
N ILE A 131 4.20 -2.57 11.98
CA ILE A 131 4.69 -2.96 13.30
C ILE A 131 5.91 -3.85 13.05
N GLN A 132 7.11 -3.24 13.09
CA GLN A 132 8.32 -4.00 13.39
C GLN A 132 8.36 -4.32 14.89
N GLY A 133 8.94 -5.47 15.22
CA GLY A 133 8.82 -6.19 16.49
C GLY A 133 8.91 -5.38 17.80
N GLU A 134 8.16 -5.89 18.79
CA GLU A 134 8.37 -5.89 20.25
C GLU A 134 8.86 -4.65 21.03
N HIS A 135 8.82 -3.42 20.50
CA HIS A 135 9.11 -2.22 21.32
C HIS A 135 7.94 -1.24 21.50
N PRO A 136 7.71 -0.72 22.73
CA PRO A 136 6.54 0.07 23.09
C PRO A 136 6.74 1.56 22.75
N ARG A 137 6.95 1.89 21.47
CA ARG A 137 6.77 3.24 20.91
C ARG A 137 6.40 3.06 19.43
N LYS A 138 5.10 2.88 19.17
CA LYS A 138 4.54 2.61 17.84
C LYS A 138 4.81 3.81 16.89
N LYS A 139 5.93 3.77 16.17
CA LYS A 139 6.24 4.74 15.11
C LYS A 139 5.30 4.52 13.92
N LYS A 140 4.59 5.57 13.52
CA LYS A 140 3.75 5.58 12.33
C LYS A 140 4.65 5.48 11.09
N SER A 141 4.51 4.42 10.29
CA SER A 141 5.18 4.34 8.98
C SER A 141 4.39 5.20 7.98
N PRO A 142 5.03 6.18 7.29
CA PRO A 142 4.37 7.16 6.43
C PRO A 142 4.06 6.64 5.01
N ASP A 143 4.37 5.37 4.72
CA ASP A 143 4.05 4.76 3.44
C ASP A 143 2.63 4.17 3.46
N ALA A 144 1.72 4.90 2.83
CA ALA A 144 0.29 4.61 2.74
C ALA A 144 -0.02 3.41 1.81
N ASN A 145 0.44 2.23 2.18
CA ASN A 145 -0.12 0.99 1.66
C ASN A 145 -1.51 0.78 2.28
N LEU A 146 -2.54 0.57 1.48
CA LEU A 146 -3.79 0.00 1.99
C LEU A 146 -3.49 -1.44 2.40
N LEU A 147 -3.63 -1.76 3.67
CA LEU A 147 -3.29 -3.07 4.23
C LEU A 147 -4.56 -3.88 4.47
N PHE A 148 -4.47 -5.17 4.20
CA PHE A 148 -5.44 -6.16 4.61
C PHE A 148 -4.75 -7.07 5.61
N TYR A 149 -5.50 -7.42 6.65
CA TYR A 149 -5.02 -8.26 7.73
C TYR A 149 -5.84 -9.53 7.77
N ALA A 150 -5.18 -10.68 7.99
CA ALA A 150 -5.83 -11.86 8.51
C ALA A 150 -5.92 -11.71 10.03
N TRP A 151 -7.13 -11.68 10.58
CA TRP A 151 -7.37 -11.47 12.02
C TRP A 151 -7.15 -12.76 12.83
N ASP A 152 -6.71 -12.59 14.08
CA ASP A 152 -6.46 -13.62 15.11
C ASP A 152 -5.19 -14.50 14.96
N PRO A 153 -3.99 -13.97 15.31
CA PRO A 153 -3.69 -12.56 15.59
C PRO A 153 -3.58 -11.75 14.29
N PRO A 154 -3.79 -10.42 14.32
CA PRO A 154 -3.75 -9.58 13.11
C PRO A 154 -2.38 -9.63 12.43
N GLN A 155 -2.33 -10.21 11.24
CA GLN A 155 -1.13 -10.30 10.40
C GLN A 155 -1.43 -9.74 9.01
N SER A 156 -0.57 -8.84 8.52
CA SER A 156 -0.75 -8.31 7.16
C SER A 156 -0.63 -9.43 6.13
N CYS A 157 -1.61 -9.51 5.25
CA CYS A 157 -1.68 -10.50 4.19
C CYS A 157 -1.52 -9.84 2.82
N PHE A 158 -2.15 -8.67 2.61
CA PHE A 158 -2.07 -7.96 1.34
C PHE A 158 -1.80 -6.47 1.52
N ALA A 159 -1.04 -5.88 0.60
CA ALA A 159 -0.92 -4.43 0.46
C ALA A 159 -1.29 -3.98 -0.95
N LEU A 160 -1.98 -2.84 -1.02
CA LEU A 160 -2.16 -2.07 -2.24
C LEU A 160 -1.41 -0.75 -2.12
N GLU A 161 -0.64 -0.45 -3.15
CA GLU A 161 0.09 0.80 -3.30
C GLU A 161 -0.28 1.44 -4.65
N VAL A 162 -0.73 2.68 -4.61
CA VAL A 162 -0.96 3.48 -5.82
C VAL A 162 0.10 4.58 -5.84
N ALA A 163 0.81 4.74 -6.95
CA ALA A 163 1.91 5.70 -7.01
C ALA A 163 2.05 6.39 -8.36
N SER A 164 2.74 7.53 -8.36
CA SER A 164 3.17 8.17 -9.60
C SER A 164 4.19 7.28 -10.33
N SER A 165 4.10 7.17 -11.67
CA SER A 165 5.01 6.34 -12.49
C SER A 165 6.49 6.62 -12.24
N GLN A 166 6.84 7.88 -11.99
CA GLN A 166 8.20 8.36 -11.72
C GLN A 166 8.78 7.77 -10.43
N ARG A 167 7.92 7.23 -9.57
CA ARG A 167 8.27 6.66 -8.28
C ARG A 167 8.26 5.14 -8.28
N TYR A 168 7.98 4.49 -9.41
CA TYR A 168 7.88 3.03 -9.47
C TYR A 168 9.08 2.31 -8.84
N GLU A 169 10.31 2.67 -9.22
CA GLU A 169 11.50 1.96 -8.71
C GLU A 169 11.71 2.18 -7.19
N HIS A 170 11.31 3.35 -6.68
CA HIS A 170 11.32 3.62 -5.25
C HIS A 170 10.29 2.76 -4.53
N VAL A 171 9.05 2.80 -4.99
CA VAL A 171 7.94 2.03 -4.43
C VAL A 171 8.24 0.54 -4.44
N LYS A 172 8.77 0.03 -5.55
CA LYS A 172 9.26 -1.34 -5.67
C LYS A 172 10.28 -1.67 -4.56
N SER A 173 11.30 -0.82 -4.39
CA SER A 173 12.34 -1.06 -3.38
C SER A 173 11.77 -1.02 -1.97
N THR A 174 10.90 -0.05 -1.66
CA THR A 174 10.18 0.04 -0.37
C THR A 174 9.34 -1.20 -0.11
N VAL A 175 8.58 -1.66 -1.10
CA VAL A 175 7.75 -2.87 -0.99
C VAL A 175 8.60 -4.10 -0.73
N MET A 176 9.66 -4.30 -1.53
CA MET A 176 10.54 -5.46 -1.35
C MET A 176 11.22 -5.46 0.02
N ASN A 177 11.82 -4.33 0.43
CA ASN A 177 12.47 -4.20 1.73
C ASN A 177 11.46 -4.40 2.87
N SER A 178 10.27 -3.83 2.75
CA SER A 178 9.22 -4.00 3.76
C SER A 178 8.78 -5.46 3.88
N MET A 179 8.64 -6.19 2.77
CA MET A 179 8.30 -7.60 2.81
C MET A 179 9.46 -8.42 3.41
N GLU A 180 10.71 -8.04 3.17
CA GLU A 180 11.89 -8.73 3.70
C GLU A 180 12.03 -8.53 5.21
N GLU A 181 12.00 -7.27 5.66
CA GLU A 181 12.12 -6.87 7.06
C GLU A 181 11.00 -7.43 7.96
N THR A 182 9.86 -7.79 7.37
CA THR A 182 8.68 -8.34 8.08
C THR A 182 8.56 -9.86 7.95
N GLY A 183 9.58 -10.54 7.41
CA GLY A 183 9.57 -12.00 7.25
C GLY A 183 8.54 -12.50 6.22
N GLY A 184 8.20 -11.66 5.24
CA GLY A 184 7.26 -11.94 4.17
C GLY A 184 5.82 -11.50 4.46
N ARG A 185 5.62 -10.38 5.16
CA ARG A 185 4.29 -9.84 5.49
C ARG A 185 4.15 -8.38 5.00
N PRO A 186 3.28 -8.09 4.03
CA PRO A 186 2.24 -8.93 3.46
C PRO A 186 2.77 -10.06 2.56
N GLY A 187 1.95 -11.07 2.33
CA GLY A 187 2.24 -12.16 1.41
C GLY A 187 2.15 -11.74 -0.07
N LEU A 188 1.33 -10.73 -0.36
CA LEU A 188 1.11 -10.20 -1.71
C LEU A 188 1.05 -8.66 -1.70
N VAL A 189 1.69 -8.02 -2.66
CA VAL A 189 1.61 -6.56 -2.85
C VAL A 189 1.27 -6.20 -4.28
N LEU A 190 0.16 -5.49 -4.46
CA LEU A 190 -0.25 -4.90 -5.72
C LEU A 190 0.23 -3.45 -5.77
N VAL A 191 1.11 -3.15 -6.72
CA VAL A 191 1.52 -1.78 -7.03
C VAL A 191 0.86 -1.35 -8.33
N ILE A 192 0.03 -0.32 -8.30
CA ILE A 192 -0.52 0.34 -9.49
C ILE A 192 0.19 1.68 -9.65
N THR A 193 0.84 1.89 -10.78
CA THR A 193 1.43 3.19 -11.08
C THR A 193 0.71 3.86 -12.22
N THR A 194 0.37 5.12 -12.01
CA THR A 194 -0.32 5.96 -12.99
C THR A 194 0.30 7.35 -12.98
N ASN A 195 0.29 8.01 -14.12
CA ASN A 195 0.69 9.41 -14.18
C ASN A 195 -0.45 10.30 -13.69
N TYR A 196 -0.22 11.04 -12.61
CA TYR A 196 -1.13 12.11 -12.19
C TYR A 196 -0.36 13.41 -11.95
N ASN A 197 -0.97 14.52 -12.41
CA ASN A 197 -0.62 15.92 -12.16
C ASN A 197 0.88 16.29 -12.21
N ARG A 198 1.40 16.50 -13.42
CA ARG A 198 2.45 17.50 -13.64
C ARG A 198 1.77 18.77 -14.16
N PRO A 199 1.67 19.86 -13.39
CA PRO A 199 1.16 21.13 -13.92
C PRO A 199 2.05 21.74 -15.01
N LYS A 200 3.24 21.17 -15.27
CA LYS A 200 4.15 21.57 -16.35
C LYS A 200 4.50 20.43 -17.33
N ALA A 201 3.80 19.30 -17.32
CA ALA A 201 4.08 18.25 -18.31
C ALA A 201 3.59 18.69 -19.69
N LYS A 202 4.51 18.70 -20.65
CA LYS A 202 4.20 18.95 -22.07
C LYS A 202 3.38 17.82 -22.72
N THR A 203 3.34 16.63 -22.10
CA THR A 203 2.63 15.46 -22.62
C THR A 203 1.76 14.82 -21.54
N THR A 204 0.52 14.51 -21.91
CA THR A 204 -0.42 13.73 -21.09
C THR A 204 -0.14 12.24 -21.31
N ASP A 205 0.99 11.74 -20.79
CA ASP A 205 1.20 10.30 -20.77
C ASP A 205 0.19 9.70 -19.78
N ASN A 206 -0.84 9.03 -20.31
CA ASN A 206 -1.91 8.43 -19.52
C ASN A 206 -1.62 6.98 -19.10
N THR A 207 -0.37 6.53 -19.29
CA THR A 207 0.01 5.17 -19.02
C THR A 207 -0.27 4.79 -17.57
N THR A 208 -0.96 3.67 -17.41
CA THR A 208 -1.22 3.06 -16.11
C THR A 208 -0.75 1.62 -16.19
N ILE A 209 0.11 1.20 -15.26
CA ILE A 209 0.64 -0.17 -15.20
C ILE A 209 0.43 -0.74 -13.80
N PHE A 210 0.52 -2.05 -13.67
CA PHE A 210 0.68 -2.69 -12.37
C PHE A 210 1.89 -3.61 -12.29
N SER A 211 2.30 -3.90 -11.06
CA SER A 211 3.19 -4.99 -10.73
C SER A 211 2.64 -5.72 -9.51
N LEU A 212 2.84 -7.02 -9.47
CA LEU A 212 2.39 -7.88 -8.38
C LEU A 212 3.60 -8.58 -7.79
N PHE A 213 3.88 -8.27 -6.52
CA PHE A 213 4.96 -8.86 -5.74
C PHE A 213 4.38 -9.92 -4.82
N GLN A 214 5.12 -11.01 -4.62
CA GLN A 214 4.67 -12.13 -3.82
C GLN A 214 5.83 -12.72 -3.03
N THR A 215 5.54 -13.16 -1.81
CA THR A 215 6.40 -14.06 -1.06
C THR A 215 6.09 -15.51 -1.38
N TYR A 216 7.11 -16.31 -1.62
CA TYR A 216 7.00 -17.75 -1.85
C TYR A 216 8.12 -18.49 -1.15
N ASP A 217 7.84 -19.72 -0.75
CA ASP A 217 8.82 -20.62 -0.16
C ASP A 217 9.53 -21.40 -1.29
N LYS A 218 10.86 -21.42 -1.27
CA LYS A 218 11.70 -22.17 -2.21
C LYS A 218 12.48 -23.24 -1.44
N THR A 219 12.29 -24.49 -1.82
CA THR A 219 13.10 -25.61 -1.31
C THR A 219 14.52 -25.51 -1.89
N GLN A 220 15.51 -25.54 -1.02
CA GLN A 220 16.93 -25.57 -1.35
C GLN A 220 17.40 -27.00 -1.62
N THR A 221 18.63 -27.14 -2.11
CA THR A 221 19.23 -28.44 -2.47
C THR A 221 19.42 -29.37 -1.27
N ASP A 222 19.55 -28.82 -0.06
CA ASP A 222 19.67 -29.55 1.20
C ASP A 222 18.30 -29.91 1.82
N GLY A 223 17.19 -29.62 1.12
CA GLY A 223 15.82 -29.83 1.62
C GLY A 223 15.31 -28.72 2.54
N SER A 224 16.13 -27.74 2.90
CA SER A 224 15.70 -26.59 3.69
C SER A 224 14.75 -25.69 2.88
N VAL A 225 13.87 -24.96 3.56
CA VAL A 225 12.92 -24.05 2.91
C VAL A 225 13.33 -22.61 3.18
N SER A 226 13.63 -21.88 2.11
CA SER A 226 13.94 -20.45 2.15
C SER A 226 12.77 -19.63 1.65
N ARG A 227 12.33 -18.66 2.44
CA ARG A 227 11.35 -17.67 1.99
C ARG A 227 12.02 -16.68 1.05
N MET A 228 11.42 -16.46 -0.11
CA MET A 228 11.88 -15.52 -1.12
C MET A 228 10.79 -14.49 -1.44
N ILE A 229 11.21 -13.32 -1.92
CA ILE A 229 10.33 -12.27 -2.41
C ILE A 229 10.64 -12.06 -3.89
N GLY A 230 9.59 -12.00 -4.72
CA GLY A 230 9.78 -11.80 -6.14
C GLY A 230 8.54 -11.27 -6.85
N TYR A 231 8.67 -11.15 -8.17
CA TYR A 231 7.55 -10.78 -9.02
C TYR A 231 6.67 -12.00 -9.29
N LYS A 232 5.38 -11.88 -8.98
CA LYS A 232 4.35 -12.71 -9.59
C LYS A 232 4.04 -12.21 -11.01
N LYS A 233 3.92 -10.89 -11.19
CA LYS A 233 3.72 -10.24 -12.49
C LYS A 233 4.54 -8.95 -12.58
N ARG A 234 5.34 -8.81 -13.63
CA ARG A 234 6.18 -7.63 -13.90
C ARG A 234 5.44 -6.64 -14.80
N LYS A 235 5.40 -5.35 -14.41
CA LYS A 235 5.00 -4.18 -15.23
C LYS A 235 4.04 -4.49 -16.38
N GLN A 236 2.79 -4.76 -16.04
CA GLN A 236 1.73 -5.03 -17.01
C GLN A 236 0.94 -3.76 -17.29
N VAL A 237 0.65 -3.48 -18.56
CA VAL A 237 -0.06 -2.28 -18.99
C VAL A 237 -1.56 -2.45 -18.78
N ILE A 238 -2.16 -1.53 -18.04
CA ILE A 238 -3.61 -1.41 -17.82
C ILE A 238 -4.19 -0.40 -18.81
N CYS A 239 -3.54 0.76 -18.92
CA CYS A 239 -3.90 1.80 -19.87
C CYS A 239 -2.66 2.22 -20.65
N GLU A 240 -2.82 2.37 -21.95
CA GLU A 240 -1.80 2.95 -22.83
C GLU A 240 -1.67 4.46 -22.60
N SER A 241 -0.66 5.07 -23.25
CA SER A 241 -0.44 6.52 -23.22
C SER A 241 -1.63 7.33 -23.74
N SER A 242 -2.46 6.73 -24.60
CA SER A 242 -3.74 7.30 -25.08
C SER A 242 -4.82 7.37 -23.99
N GLY A 243 -4.66 6.62 -22.89
CA GLY A 243 -5.67 6.45 -21.84
C GLY A 243 -6.74 5.41 -22.17
N LYS A 244 -6.63 4.70 -23.30
CA LYS A 244 -7.46 3.52 -23.60
C LYS A 244 -7.02 2.35 -22.72
N PRO A 245 -7.96 1.63 -22.07
CA PRO A 245 -7.62 0.40 -21.37
C PRO A 245 -7.22 -0.69 -22.37
N SER A 246 -6.21 -1.48 -22.02
CA SER A 246 -5.95 -2.75 -22.67
C SER A 246 -6.93 -3.81 -22.15
N ASP A 247 -7.08 -4.91 -22.87
CA ASP A 247 -7.86 -6.05 -22.38
C ASP A 247 -7.06 -6.85 -21.36
N GLY A 248 -7.70 -7.17 -20.24
CA GLY A 248 -7.07 -7.99 -19.21
C GLY A 248 -7.64 -7.80 -17.82
N VAL A 249 -7.09 -8.59 -16.90
CA VAL A 249 -7.47 -8.61 -15.49
C VAL A 249 -6.25 -8.77 -14.60
N ILE A 250 -6.28 -8.10 -13.45
CA ILE A 250 -5.41 -8.42 -12.32
C ILE A 250 -6.11 -9.55 -11.56
N SER A 251 -5.40 -10.65 -11.28
CA SER A 251 -5.97 -11.75 -10.51
C SER A 251 -4.96 -12.42 -9.59
N PHE A 252 -5.44 -12.80 -8.41
CA PHE A 252 -4.72 -13.59 -7.41
C PHE A 252 -5.72 -14.35 -6.54
N THR A 253 -5.26 -15.43 -5.91
CA THR A 253 -6.10 -16.26 -5.03
C THR A 253 -6.05 -15.79 -3.59
N VAL A 254 -7.01 -16.24 -2.78
CA VAL A 254 -7.00 -16.02 -1.32
C VAL A 254 -5.72 -16.59 -0.69
N LYS A 255 -5.24 -17.76 -1.16
CA LYS A 255 -3.97 -18.34 -0.68
C LYS A 255 -2.76 -17.45 -0.94
N GLU A 256 -2.67 -16.88 -2.14
CA GLU A 256 -1.58 -15.97 -2.49
C GLU A 256 -1.67 -14.68 -1.68
N MET A 257 -2.89 -14.18 -1.46
CA MET A 257 -3.15 -13.04 -0.59
C MET A 257 -2.71 -13.32 0.85
N LEU A 258 -2.95 -14.51 1.41
CA LEU A 258 -2.46 -14.87 2.74
C LEU A 258 -0.93 -15.03 2.75
N GLY A 259 -0.36 -15.69 1.74
CA GLY A 259 1.06 -15.97 1.66
C GLY A 259 1.57 -16.99 2.69
N PRO A 260 2.86 -17.38 2.60
CA PRO A 260 3.44 -18.41 3.46
C PRO A 260 3.57 -17.98 4.94
N ALA A 261 3.73 -16.68 5.21
CA ALA A 261 3.88 -16.17 6.57
C ALA A 261 2.61 -16.27 7.42
N ASN A 262 1.45 -16.49 6.78
CA ASN A 262 0.14 -16.71 7.39
C ASN A 262 -0.29 -18.18 7.31
N LYS A 263 0.61 -19.12 6.97
CA LYS A 263 0.29 -20.55 6.78
C LYS A 263 -0.30 -21.19 8.03
N ASN A 264 0.15 -20.79 9.21
CA ASN A 264 -0.40 -21.22 10.49
C ASN A 264 -1.91 -20.95 10.65
N ILE A 265 -2.47 -19.96 9.93
CA ILE A 265 -3.90 -19.61 10.01
C ILE A 265 -4.77 -20.64 9.25
N TYR A 266 -4.29 -21.15 8.11
CA TYR A 266 -5.09 -22.01 7.23
C TYR A 266 -4.63 -23.47 7.19
N GLN A 267 -3.37 -23.77 7.52
CA GLN A 267 -2.83 -25.12 7.45
C GLN A 267 -3.54 -26.11 8.38
N PRO A 268 -3.87 -25.79 9.65
CA PRO A 268 -4.63 -26.70 10.50
C PRO A 268 -6.03 -27.04 9.93
N LYS A 269 -6.61 -26.15 9.13
CA LYS A 269 -7.90 -26.37 8.47
C LYS A 269 -7.77 -27.26 7.23
N LEU A 270 -6.66 -27.13 6.51
CA LEU A 270 -6.32 -28.02 5.40
C LEU A 270 -6.03 -29.44 5.89
N ASP A 271 -5.34 -29.57 7.02
CA ASP A 271 -4.94 -30.85 7.61
C ASP A 271 -6.01 -31.43 8.56
N SER A 272 -7.21 -30.83 8.55
CA SER A 272 -8.32 -31.25 9.40
C SER A 272 -8.76 -32.69 9.09
N ASN A 273 -8.92 -33.52 10.12
CA ASN A 273 -9.50 -34.86 10.01
C ASN A 273 -10.95 -34.84 9.50
N ASN A 274 -11.66 -33.70 9.61
CA ASN A 274 -12.95 -33.52 8.96
C ASN A 274 -12.75 -33.20 7.46
N PRO A 275 -13.12 -34.12 6.54
CA PRO A 275 -12.84 -33.98 5.12
C PRO A 275 -13.62 -32.82 4.47
N ILE A 276 -14.78 -32.46 5.02
CA ILE A 276 -15.58 -31.32 4.54
C ILE A 276 -14.81 -30.02 4.80
N VAL A 277 -14.20 -29.89 5.98
CA VAL A 277 -13.41 -28.71 6.33
C VAL A 277 -12.16 -28.60 5.47
N ALA A 278 -11.40 -29.70 5.34
CA ALA A 278 -10.21 -29.74 4.51
C ALA A 278 -10.53 -29.35 3.05
N THR A 279 -11.55 -29.99 2.47
CA THR A 279 -11.98 -29.75 1.09
C THR A 279 -12.47 -28.32 0.85
N ASN A 280 -13.34 -27.81 1.70
CA ASN A 280 -13.87 -26.46 1.54
C ASN A 280 -12.81 -25.39 1.81
N THR A 281 -11.85 -25.66 2.70
CA THR A 281 -10.71 -24.76 2.94
C THR A 281 -9.82 -24.70 1.69
N ALA A 282 -9.51 -25.85 1.08
CA ALA A 282 -8.75 -25.88 -0.17
C ALA A 282 -9.44 -25.09 -1.28
N LYS A 283 -10.75 -25.31 -1.48
CA LYS A 283 -11.55 -24.58 -2.48
C LYS A 283 -11.60 -23.07 -2.21
N LEU A 284 -11.76 -22.65 -0.96
CA LEU A 284 -11.74 -21.24 -0.57
C LEU A 284 -10.39 -20.61 -0.88
N LEU A 285 -9.29 -21.29 -0.52
CA LEU A 285 -7.93 -20.81 -0.76
C LEU A 285 -7.63 -20.60 -2.26
N ASP A 286 -8.28 -21.37 -3.13
CA ASP A 286 -8.17 -21.28 -4.59
C ASP A 286 -9.13 -20.26 -5.22
N GLU A 287 -10.05 -19.66 -4.46
CA GLU A 287 -10.92 -18.59 -4.97
C GLU A 287 -10.12 -17.38 -5.43
N LYS A 288 -10.52 -16.82 -6.57
CA LYS A 288 -9.84 -15.70 -7.20
C LYS A 288 -10.49 -14.38 -6.83
N ILE A 289 -9.64 -13.41 -6.51
CA ILE A 289 -9.96 -11.99 -6.49
C ILE A 289 -9.52 -11.43 -7.85
N THR A 290 -10.38 -10.63 -8.49
CA THR A 290 -10.13 -10.08 -9.83
C THR A 290 -10.46 -8.60 -9.93
N PHE A 291 -9.70 -7.87 -10.74
CA PHE A 291 -9.98 -6.48 -11.13
C PHE A 291 -9.77 -6.33 -12.63
N THR A 292 -10.77 -5.86 -13.37
CA THR A 292 -10.59 -5.66 -14.82
C THR A 292 -9.77 -4.40 -15.08
N TYR A 293 -9.02 -4.39 -16.17
CA TYR A 293 -8.28 -3.18 -16.57
C TYR A 293 -9.23 -2.02 -16.90
N ALA A 294 -10.41 -2.35 -17.45
CA ALA A 294 -11.46 -1.39 -17.74
C ALA A 294 -11.96 -0.68 -16.46
N ASP A 295 -12.19 -1.43 -15.37
CA ASP A 295 -12.61 -0.84 -14.09
C ASP A 295 -11.57 0.13 -13.55
N ILE A 296 -10.28 -0.27 -13.54
CA ILE A 296 -9.19 0.57 -13.05
C ILE A 296 -9.05 1.84 -13.90
N ALA A 297 -9.17 1.73 -15.22
CA ALA A 297 -9.18 2.87 -16.12
C ALA A 297 -10.34 3.83 -15.84
N ASN A 298 -11.53 3.30 -15.55
CA ASN A 298 -12.70 4.10 -15.20
C ASN A 298 -12.54 4.80 -13.85
N TRP A 299 -11.98 4.13 -12.84
CA TRP A 299 -11.68 4.74 -11.54
C TRP A 299 -10.66 5.86 -11.67
N ARG A 300 -9.61 5.66 -12.48
CA ARG A 300 -8.65 6.70 -12.81
C ARG A 300 -9.31 7.92 -13.45
N LYS A 301 -10.10 7.73 -14.52
CA LYS A 301 -10.84 8.81 -15.21
C LYS A 301 -11.76 9.57 -14.25
N LYS A 302 -12.42 8.87 -13.32
CA LYS A 302 -13.24 9.50 -12.28
C LYS A 302 -12.41 10.38 -11.35
N GLY A 303 -11.24 9.90 -10.90
CA GLY A 303 -10.31 10.70 -10.12
C GLY A 303 -9.80 11.94 -10.88
N GLU A 304 -9.49 11.81 -12.17
CA GLU A 304 -9.07 12.95 -13.00
C GLU A 304 -10.15 14.02 -13.12
N LYS A 305 -11.41 13.62 -13.29
CA LYS A 305 -12.55 14.55 -13.30
C LYS A 305 -12.70 15.30 -11.96
N LEU A 306 -12.51 14.61 -10.84
CA LEU A 306 -12.51 15.23 -9.51
C LEU A 306 -11.35 16.21 -9.34
N SER A 307 -10.15 15.85 -9.81
CA SER A 307 -8.97 16.73 -9.77
C SER A 307 -9.20 18.05 -10.52
N ARG A 308 -9.92 18.03 -11.65
CA ARG A 308 -10.21 19.24 -12.44
C ARG A 308 -11.17 20.18 -11.70
N ARG A 309 -12.28 19.65 -11.17
CA ARG A 309 -13.26 20.43 -10.40
C ARG A 309 -12.64 21.13 -9.18
N ASN A 310 -11.70 20.47 -8.51
CA ASN A 310 -11.02 21.04 -7.35
C ASN A 310 -10.00 22.14 -7.72
N LYS A 311 -9.54 22.19 -8.97
CA LYS A 311 -8.69 23.31 -9.46
C LYS A 311 -9.52 24.53 -9.83
N ASP A 312 -10.75 24.33 -10.29
CA ASP A 312 -11.65 25.42 -10.67
C ASP A 312 -12.33 26.10 -9.46
N SER A 313 -12.10 25.58 -8.24
CA SER A 313 -12.67 26.07 -6.98
C SER A 313 -11.64 26.70 -6.03
N LEU A 314 -10.37 26.76 -6.45
CA LEU A 314 -9.26 27.44 -5.78
C LEU A 314 -8.85 28.68 -6.58
#